data_AF-A0A7L2SQX4-F1
#
_entry.id   AF-A0A7L2SQX4-F1
#
_cell.length_a   1.000
_cell.length_b   1.000
_cell.length_c   1.000
_cell.angle_alpha   90.00
_cell.angle_beta   90.00
_cell.angle_gamma   90.00
#
_symmetry.space_group_name_H-M   'P 1'
#
loop_
_entity.id
_entity.type
_entity.pdbx_description
1 polymer ?
#
loop_
_entity_poly.entity_id
_entity_poly.type
_entity_poly.pdbx_seq_one_letter_code
_entity_poly.pdbx_strand_id
1 'polypeptide(L)' 'AGDKPHKCEVCGKCFSRKDKLKMHTRSHTGVKPYKCKHCEYAAADSSSLNKHQRIHSNERPFKCQICPYAS' A
#
# COMPACT_ATOMS: atom_id res chain seq x y z
N ALA A 1 26.86 -3.92 -1.12
CA ALA A 1 25.64 -4.64 -0.70
C ALA A 1 24.74 -3.63 0.00
N GLY A 2 23.44 -3.56 -0.34
CA GLY A 2 22.55 -2.59 0.30
C GLY A 2 22.23 -3.04 1.72
N ASP A 3 22.75 -2.34 2.73
CA ASP A 3 22.47 -2.62 4.13
C ASP A 3 20.95 -2.58 4.41
N LYS A 4 20.43 -3.69 4.91
CA LYS A 4 19.04 -3.84 5.35
C LYS A 4 19.04 -4.18 6.84
N PRO A 5 19.37 -3.22 7.71
CA PRO A 5 19.59 -3.48 9.13
C PRO A 5 18.31 -3.89 9.88
N HIS A 6 17.13 -3.66 9.30
CA HIS A 6 15.85 -3.89 9.98
C HIS A 6 15.26 -5.25 9.59
N LYS A 7 15.48 -6.26 10.45
CA LYS A 7 14.95 -7.62 10.27
C LYS A 7 13.56 -7.78 10.88
N CYS A 8 12.67 -8.46 10.16
CA CYS A 8 11.40 -8.93 10.71
C CYS A 8 11.63 -10.18 11.57
N GLU A 9 11.17 -10.15 12.81
CA GLU A 9 11.36 -11.26 13.74
C GLU A 9 10.43 -12.45 13.43
N VAL A 10 9.29 -12.21 12.77
CA VAL A 10 8.31 -13.25 12.43
C VAL A 10 8.77 -14.10 11.24
N CYS A 11 9.29 -13.47 10.18
CA CYS A 11 9.63 -14.17 8.92
C CYS A 11 11.08 -13.97 8.45
N GLY A 12 11.91 -13.26 9.22
CA GLY A 12 13.31 -13.03 8.91
C GLY A 12 13.59 -12.02 7.80
N LYS A 13 12.56 -11.43 7.16
CA LYS A 13 12.73 -10.53 6.01
C LYS A 13 13.38 -9.20 6.44
N CYS A 14 14.41 -8.77 5.71
CA CYS A 14 15.16 -7.54 6.02
C CYS A 14 14.71 -6.35 5.18
N PHE A 15 14.73 -5.16 5.79
CA PHE A 15 14.33 -3.88 5.21
C PHE A 15 15.42 -2.83 5.43
N SER A 16 15.60 -1.93 4.47
CA SER A 16 16.52 -0.79 4.58
C SER A 16 16.01 0.32 5.49
N ARG A 17 14.70 0.35 5.77
CA ARG A 17 14.06 1.39 6.58
C ARG A 17 13.14 0.80 7.64
N LYS A 18 13.17 1.37 8.85
CA LYS A 18 12.33 0.95 9.98
C LYS A 18 10.84 1.12 9.72
N ASP A 19 10.42 2.18 9.01
CA ASP A 19 9.01 2.37 8.65
C ASP A 19 8.49 1.27 7.72
N LYS A 20 9.33 0.78 6.81
CA LYS A 20 8.99 -0.33 5.91
C LYS A 20 8.86 -1.65 6.66
N LEU A 21 9.74 -1.90 7.64
CA LEU A 21 9.58 -3.03 8.56
C LEU A 21 8.27 -2.92 9.36
N LYS A 22 7.97 -1.77 9.96
CA LYS A 22 6.74 -1.54 10.73
C LYS A 22 5.48 -1.70 9.89
N MET A 23 5.50 -1.26 8.63
CA MET A 23 4.41 -1.47 7.70
C MET A 23 4.28 -2.96 7.34
N HIS A 24 5.40 -3.64 7.11
CA HIS A 24 5.41 -5.07 6.84
C HIS A 24 4.85 -5.89 8.01
N THR A 25 5.16 -5.58 9.26
CA THR A 25 4.63 -6.35 10.40
C THR A 25 3.10 -6.30 10.51
N ARG A 26 2.45 -5.30 9.91
CA ARG A 26 0.98 -5.27 9.77
C ARG A 26 0.43 -6.38 8.88
N SER A 27 1.22 -6.93 7.95
CA SER A 27 0.79 -8.07 7.13
C SER A 27 0.69 -9.36 7.96
N HIS A 28 1.48 -9.49 9.03
CA HIS A 28 1.42 -10.65 9.92
C HIS A 28 0.28 -10.53 10.93
N THR A 29 0.06 -9.34 11.47
CA THR A 29 -0.98 -9.09 12.48
C THR A 29 -2.37 -8.86 11.90
N GLY A 30 -2.48 -8.63 10.59
CA GLY A 30 -3.73 -8.27 9.92
C GLY A 30 -4.25 -6.86 10.27
N VAL A 31 -3.48 -6.07 11.01
CA VAL A 31 -3.89 -4.72 11.43
C VAL A 31 -3.97 -3.80 10.21
N LYS A 32 -5.17 -3.27 9.96
CA LYS A 32 -5.49 -2.37 8.85
C LYS A 32 -6.03 -1.04 9.39
N PRO A 33 -5.15 -0.09 9.77
CA PRO A 33 -5.59 1.14 10.41
C PRO A 33 -6.23 2.14 9.44
N TYR A 34 -6.03 1.97 8.13
CA TYR A 34 -6.55 2.87 7.12
C TYR A 34 -7.87 2.32 6.57
N LYS A 35 -9.00 2.82 7.09
CA LYS A 35 -10.34 2.41 6.66
C LYS A 35 -10.84 3.28 5.51
N CYS A 36 -11.49 2.66 4.53
CA CYS A 36 -12.24 3.36 3.51
C CYS A 36 -13.49 4.00 4.13
N LYS A 37 -13.85 5.19 3.64
CA LYS A 37 -15.06 5.91 4.09
C LYS A 37 -16.32 5.49 3.33
N HIS A 38 -16.17 4.79 2.21
CA HIS A 38 -17.27 4.45 1.30
C HIS A 38 -17.63 2.95 1.32
N CYS A 39 -16.79 2.10 1.93
CA CYS A 39 -17.04 0.67 2.05
C CYS A 39 -16.21 0.05 3.19
N GLU A 40 -16.41 -1.24 3.45
CA GLU A 40 -15.72 -2.00 4.51
C GLU A 40 -14.25 -2.31 4.22
N TYR A 41 -13.69 -1.82 3.11
CA TYR A 41 -12.29 -2.04 2.78
C TYR A 41 -11.36 -1.30 3.75
N ALA A 42 -10.32 -1.99 4.22
CA ALA A 42 -9.25 -1.38 5.01
C ALA A 42 -7.87 -1.85 4.53
N ALA A 43 -6.88 -0.97 4.65
CA ALA A 43 -5.50 -1.19 4.23
C ALA A 43 -4.50 -1.05 5.39
N ALA A 44 -3.36 -1.72 5.23
CA ALA A 44 -2.23 -1.66 6.16
C ALA A 44 -1.40 -0.37 6.02
N ASP A 45 -1.52 0.33 4.89
CA ASP A 45 -0.80 1.57 4.58
C ASP A 45 -1.69 2.58 3.84
N SER A 46 -1.32 3.86 3.93
CA SER A 46 -2.08 4.97 3.35
C SER A 46 -2.05 4.96 1.82
N SER A 47 -0.93 4.57 1.20
CA SER A 47 -0.81 4.53 -0.25
C SER A 47 -1.77 3.52 -0.85
N SER A 48 -1.90 2.33 -0.25
CA SER A 48 -2.87 1.31 -0.66
C SER A 48 -4.31 1.80 -0.51
N LEU A 49 -4.65 2.49 0.59
CA LEU A 49 -5.98 3.10 0.74
C LEU A 49 -6.24 4.17 -0.33
N ASN A 50 -5.29 5.06 -0.58
CA ASN A 50 -5.43 6.11 -1.59
C ASN A 50 -5.65 5.52 -2.99
N LYS A 51 -4.89 4.47 -3.34
CA LYS A 51 -5.10 3.74 -4.60
C LYS A 51 -6.50 3.14 -4.68
N HIS A 52 -6.97 2.54 -3.58
CA HIS A 52 -8.33 1.99 -3.48
C HIS A 52 -9.40 3.08 -3.65
N GLN A 53 -9.24 4.26 -3.05
CA GLN A 53 -10.23 5.34 -3.15
C GLN A 53 -10.55 5.75 -4.59
N ARG A 54 -9.61 5.56 -5.52
CA ARG A 54 -9.82 5.86 -6.95
C ARG A 54 -10.94 5.04 -7.58
N ILE A 55 -11.27 3.87 -7.04
CA ILE A 55 -12.40 3.06 -7.53
C ILE A 55 -13.75 3.74 -7.24
N HIS A 56 -13.84 4.53 -6.17
CA HIS A 56 -15.05 5.25 -5.79
C HIS A 56 -15.19 6.57 -6.54
N SER A 57 -14.06 7.16 -6.94
CA SER A 57 -14.03 8.48 -7.57
C SER A 57 -14.29 8.46 -9.08
N ASN A 58 -14.32 7.28 -9.72
CA ASN A 58 -14.27 7.13 -11.19
C ASN A 58 -13.16 7.97 -11.86
N GLU A 59 -12.14 8.37 -11.10
CA GLU A 59 -11.04 9.17 -11.59
C GLU A 59 -10.11 8.27 -12.40
N ARG A 60 -9.93 8.63 -13.67
CA ARG A 60 -8.96 8.04 -14.59
C ARG A 60 -7.76 8.98 -14.76
N PRO A 61 -6.81 8.99 -13.79
CA PRO A 61 -5.67 9.90 -13.83
C PRO A 61 -4.68 9.57 -14.94
N PHE A 62 -4.68 8.34 -15.44
CA PHE A 62 -3.78 7.90 -16.51
C PHE A 62 -4.53 7.89 -17.85
N LYS A 63 -4.42 8.99 -18.58
CA LYS A 63 -4.92 9.08 -19.96
C LYS A 63 -3.81 8.68 -20.92
N CYS A 64 -4.06 7.69 -21.77
CA CYS A 64 -3.16 7.40 -22.88
C CYS A 64 -3.19 8.59 -23.85
N GLN A 65 -2.01 9.13 -24.17
CA GLN A 65 -1.90 10.26 -25.12
C GLN A 65 -1.98 9.80 -26.58
N ILE A 66 -1.84 8.49 -26.82
CA ILE A 66 -1.75 7.89 -28.17
C ILE A 66 -3.02 7.11 -28.51
N CYS A 67 -3.66 6.50 -27.52
CA CYS A 67 -4.92 5.79 -27.70
C CYS A 67 -6.10 6.70 -27.31
N PRO A 68 -7.15 6.81 -28.14
CA PRO A 68 -8.32 7.64 -27.83
C PRO A 68 -9.18 7.11 -26.67
N TYR A 69 -8.89 5.90 -26.17
CA TYR A 69 -9.57 5.32 -25.02
C TYR A 69 -8.75 5.57 -23.74
N ALA A 70 -9.32 6.33 -22.80
CA ALA A 70 -8.74 6.55 -21.48
C ALA A 70 -9.04 5.35 -20.55
N SER A 71 -8.00 4.81 -19.90
CA SER A 71 -8.07 3.72 -18.92
C SER A 71 -8.50 4.19 -17.53
#